data_AF-A0A8T4N7G0-F1
#
_entry.id   AF-A0A8T4N7G0-F1
#
_cell.length_a   1.000
_cell.length_b   1.000
_cell.length_c   1.000
_cell.angle_alpha   90.00
_cell.angle_beta   90.00
_cell.angle_gamma   90.00
#
_symmetry.space_group_name_H-M   'P 1'
#
loop_
_entity.id
_entity.type
_entity.pdbx_description
1 polymer ?
#
loop_
_entity_poly.entity_id
_entity_poly.type
_entity_poly.pdbx_seq_one_letter_code
_entity_poly.pdbx_strand_id
1 'polypeptide(L)' 'MSEEDKIKRAIIAGASYAFKYQERNPGASESKVMNHVSENLGKIINDIEENE' A
#
# COMPACT_ATOMS: atom_id res chain seq x y z
N MET A 1 -1.68 4.73 19.72
CA MET A 1 -2.46 4.90 18.47
C MET A 1 -3.71 4.04 18.54
N SER A 2 -4.87 4.53 18.11
CA SER A 2 -6.10 3.71 18.09
C SER A 2 -6.03 2.67 16.97
N GLU A 3 -6.82 1.60 17.07
CA GLU A 3 -6.95 0.59 16.01
C GLU A 3 -7.49 1.22 14.71
N GLU A 4 -8.37 2.22 14.83
CA GLU A 4 -8.89 2.98 13.69
C GLU A 4 -7.80 3.75 12.95
N ASP A 5 -6.87 4.37 13.68
CA ASP A 5 -5.74 5.10 13.07
C ASP A 5 -4.79 4.17 12.33
N LYS A 6 -4.55 2.96 12.87
CA LYS A 6 -3.76 1.92 12.20
C LYS A 6 -4.39 1.53 10.87
N ILE A 7 -5.69 1.30 10.84
CA ILE A 7 -6.43 0.95 9.61
C ILE A 7 -6.36 2.09 8.60
N LYS A 8 -6.58 3.34 9.02
CA LYS A 8 -6.49 4.51 8.12
C LYS A 8 -5.10 4.64 7.48
N ARG A 9 -4.04 4.49 8.27
CA ARG A 9 -2.65 4.54 7.77
C ARG A 9 -2.37 3.40 6.80
N ALA A 10 -2.83 2.18 7.10
CA ALA A 10 -2.69 1.03 6.21
C ALA A 10 -3.36 1.26 4.85
N ILE A 11 -4.57 1.82 4.84
CA ILE A 11 -5.28 2.15 3.59
C ILE A 11 -4.51 3.19 2.78
N ILE A 12 -4.06 4.27 3.41
CA ILE A 12 -3.31 5.34 2.74
C ILE A 12 -2.00 4.80 2.14
N ALA A 13 -1.25 4.00 2.91
CA ALA A 13 0.01 3.43 2.45
C ALA A 13 -0.20 2.45 1.29
N GLY A 14 -1.22 1.58 1.39
CA GLY A 14 -1.61 0.68 0.30
C GLY A 14 -1.98 1.43 -0.98
N ALA A 15 -2.77 2.50 -0.87
CA ALA A 15 -3.12 3.35 -2.01
C ALA A 15 -1.88 4.03 -2.62
N SER A 16 -0.95 4.52 -1.79
CA SER A 16 0.30 5.12 -2.27
C SER A 16 1.15 4.12 -3.06
N TYR A 17 1.26 2.88 -2.58
CA TYR A 17 1.96 1.80 -3.28
C TYR A 17 1.28 1.46 -4.61
N ALA A 18 -0.05 1.39 -4.64
CA ALA A 18 -0.82 1.17 -5.87
C ALA A 18 -0.53 2.25 -6.92
N PHE A 19 -0.61 3.53 -6.54
CA PHE A 19 -0.35 4.66 -7.44
C PHE A 19 1.07 4.66 -7.96
N LYS A 20 2.07 4.48 -7.09
CA LYS A 20 3.49 4.40 -7.50
C LYS A 20 3.75 3.25 -8.48
N TYR A 21 3.10 2.11 -8.28
CA TYR A 21 3.22 0.99 -9.19
C TYR A 21 2.61 1.32 -10.55
N GLN A 22 1.42 1.92 -10.58
CA GLN A 22 0.73 2.29 -11.80
C GLN A 22 1.46 3.40 -12.58
N GLU A 23 2.05 4.39 -11.90
CA GLU A 23 2.89 5.42 -12.52
C GLU A 23 4.11 4.82 -13.24
N ARG A 24 4.73 3.80 -12.65
CA ARG A 24 5.88 3.09 -13.23
C ARG A 24 5.48 2.07 -14.29
N ASN A 25 4.23 1.64 -14.31
CA ASN A 25 3.69 0.63 -15.21
C ASN A 25 2.42 1.16 -15.89
N PRO A 26 2.53 2.22 -16.73
CA PRO A 26 1.36 2.78 -17.41
C PRO A 26 0.72 1.71 -18.29
N GLY A 27 -0.54 1.35 -17.98
CA GLY A 27 -1.30 0.28 -18.65
C GLY A 27 -1.40 -1.02 -17.85
N ALA A 28 -0.83 -1.11 -16.65
CA ALA A 28 -1.11 -2.22 -15.74
C ALA A 28 -2.62 -2.28 -15.44
N SER A 29 -3.19 -3.49 -15.49
CA SER A 29 -4.58 -3.71 -15.08
C SER A 29 -4.71 -3.53 -13.57
N GLU A 30 -5.90 -3.13 -13.13
CA GLU A 30 -6.22 -2.98 -11.70
C GLU A 30 -5.89 -4.25 -10.91
N SER A 31 -6.24 -5.44 -11.43
CA SER A 31 -5.89 -6.72 -10.80
C SER A 31 -4.37 -6.88 -10.61
N LYS A 32 -3.55 -6.46 -11.58
CA LYS A 32 -2.09 -6.53 -11.45
C LYS A 32 -1.56 -5.55 -10.40
N VAL A 33 -2.14 -4.35 -10.33
CA VAL A 33 -1.82 -3.35 -9.29
C VAL A 33 -2.16 -3.89 -7.90
N MET A 34 -3.35 -4.46 -7.73
CA MET A 34 -3.80 -5.00 -6.44
C MET A 34 -3.02 -6.24 -6.01
N ASN A 35 -2.63 -7.12 -6.95
CA ASN A 35 -1.73 -8.23 -6.66
C ASN A 35 -0.38 -7.73 -6.16
N HIS A 36 0.18 -6.70 -6.82
CA HIS A 36 1.44 -6.11 -6.38
C HIS A 36 1.38 -5.54 -4.96
N VAL A 37 0.30 -4.81 -4.63
CA VAL A 37 0.08 -4.30 -3.27
C VAL A 37 -0.03 -5.46 -2.28
N SER A 38 -0.80 -6.50 -2.61
CA SER A 38 -1.01 -7.67 -1.75
C SER A 38 0.30 -8.42 -1.46
N GLU A 39 1.15 -8.62 -2.47
CA GLU A 39 2.47 -9.23 -2.35
C GLU A 39 3.45 -8.42 -1.49
N ASN A 40 3.21 -7.12 -1.32
CA ASN A 40 4.06 -6.21 -0.55
C ASN A 40 3.41 -5.75 0.77
N LEU A 41 2.29 -6.35 1.20
CA LEU A 41 1.60 -5.96 2.43
C LEU A 41 2.50 -5.96 3.66
N GLY A 42 3.38 -6.95 3.81
CA GLY A 42 4.32 -6.99 4.93
C GLY A 42 5.26 -5.78 4.97
N LYS A 43 5.74 -5.32 3.82
CA LYS A 43 6.56 -4.10 3.73
C LYS A 43 5.75 -2.85 4.04
N ILE A 44 4.53 -2.77 3.51
CA ILE A 44 3.63 -1.64 3.75
C ILE A 44 3.33 -1.49 5.26
N ILE A 45 3.11 -2.61 5.96
CA ILE A 45 2.88 -2.61 7.41
C ILE A 45 4.16 -2.19 8.15
N ASN A 46 5.31 -2.74 7.80
CA ASN A 46 6.59 -2.35 8.42
C ASN A 46 6.90 -0.86 8.22
N ASP A 47 6.67 -0.33 7.02
CA ASP A 47 6.87 1.09 6.71
C ASP A 47 5.99 2.00 7.61
N ILE A 48 4.81 1.53 8.03
CA ILE A 48 3.92 2.27 8.93
C ILE A 48 4.44 2.22 10.37
N GLU A 49 4.97 1.08 10.80
CA GLU A 49 5.50 0.87 12.15
C GLU A 49 6.86 1.57 12.36
N GLU A 50 7.73 1.60 11.35
CA GLU A 50 9.06 2.24 11.44
C GLU A 50 9.00 3.78 11.42
N ASN A 51 7.88 4.37 11.00
CA ASN A 51 7.64 5.82 11.02
C ASN A 51 6.78 6.28 12.22
N GLU A 52 6.59 5.43 13.24
CA GLU A 52 6.03 5.82 14.55
C GLU A 52 7.11 6.38 15.50
#